data_AF-A0A9E0ZWD2-F1
#
_entry.id   AF-A0A9E0ZWD2-F1
#
_cell.length_a   1.000
_cell.length_b   1.000
_cell.length_c   1.000
_cell.angle_alpha   90.00
_cell.angle_beta   90.00
_cell.angle_gamma   90.00
#
_symmetry.space_group_name_H-M   'P 1'
#
loop_
_entity.id
_entity.type
_entity.pdbx_description
1 polymer ?
#
loop_
_entity_poly.entity_id
_entity_poly.type
_entity_poly.pdbx_seq_one_letter_code
_entity_poly.pdbx_strand_id
1 'polypeptide(L)'
;MKKAIAVILAAVLVASVAMIGCSKKTDDTNTTQAGLADNADNYNLDGEDGEESGDDEANVSEPDTTTTTVPYDGSEGTTSSDLKEVSAKDDKVPNSNDKGDKVRFSAKDNTRLKDMLEVPYLYNASYENSDGVPVEIASHVAIWMAQRDGLNTTTYASGTVVLDLFKYFGQTVVNFKTNCNDNKGNADITYNTANDTFTIPKAEAHQHTVKITTTESLGNNYYRITATVSGAGSISKVVAVVQKNRLDSSLGFSIKALKWS
;
A
#
# COMPACT_ATOMS: atom_id res chain seq x y z
N MET A 1 10.12 60.14 -27.92
CA MET A 1 11.15 61.06 -27.36
C MET A 1 11.42 60.60 -25.94
N LYS A 2 12.33 59.63 -25.71
CA LYS A 2 13.72 59.77 -25.22
C LYS A 2 13.92 60.76 -24.06
N LYS A 3 14.64 60.27 -23.02
CA LYS A 3 15.41 60.91 -21.92
C LYS A 3 14.68 60.99 -20.57
N ALA A 4 15.25 60.68 -19.40
CA ALA A 4 16.60 60.24 -19.02
C ALA A 4 16.57 59.63 -17.59
N ILE A 5 17.58 58.81 -17.32
CA ILE A 5 17.99 58.24 -16.03
C ILE A 5 18.68 59.32 -15.18
N ALA A 6 18.47 59.32 -13.86
CA ALA A 6 19.41 59.91 -12.90
C ALA A 6 19.43 59.08 -11.60
N VAL A 7 20.56 58.42 -11.39
CA VAL A 7 20.96 57.69 -10.18
C VAL A 7 21.53 58.72 -9.19
N ILE A 8 21.13 58.68 -7.92
CA ILE A 8 21.85 59.36 -6.84
C ILE A 8 22.36 58.32 -5.86
N LEU A 9 23.69 58.28 -5.80
CA LEU A 9 24.57 57.50 -4.96
C LEU A 9 24.73 58.25 -3.64
N ALA A 10 24.51 57.62 -2.49
CA ALA A 10 25.00 58.10 -1.21
C ALA A 10 25.44 56.92 -0.35
N ALA A 11 26.76 56.77 -0.27
CA ALA A 11 27.44 55.84 0.61
C ALA A 11 27.51 56.42 2.03
N VAL A 12 27.24 55.58 3.04
CA VAL A 12 27.85 55.74 4.36
C VAL A 12 28.43 54.38 4.76
N LEU A 13 29.75 54.34 4.72
CA LEU A 13 30.61 53.37 5.38
C LEU A 13 30.55 53.60 6.89
N VAL A 14 30.32 52.54 7.67
CA VAL A 14 31.08 52.33 8.91
C VAL A 14 31.56 50.88 8.92
N ALA A 15 32.88 50.78 9.06
CA ALA A 15 33.67 49.58 8.97
C ALA A 15 33.78 48.87 10.33
N SER A 16 34.11 47.58 10.21
CA SER A 16 34.99 46.78 11.09
C SER A 16 34.40 46.32 12.44
N VAL A 17 34.62 45.08 12.90
CA VAL A 17 35.80 44.21 12.77
C VAL A 17 35.39 42.73 12.69
N ALA A 18 36.18 41.97 11.95
CA ALA A 18 36.14 40.53 11.72
C ALA A 18 36.42 39.68 12.98
N MET A 19 36.18 38.37 12.91
CA MET A 19 37.26 37.35 12.88
C MET A 19 36.70 35.93 12.61
N ILE A 20 37.19 35.34 11.50
CA ILE A 20 37.78 33.99 11.37
C ILE A 20 36.88 32.78 11.75
N GLY A 21 36.62 31.80 10.88
CA GLY A 21 37.61 31.19 9.98
C GLY A 21 37.05 30.44 8.78
N CYS A 22 37.92 30.38 7.77
CA CYS A 22 37.75 29.65 6.53
C CYS A 22 37.95 28.14 6.71
N SER A 23 37.28 27.33 5.88
CA SER A 23 38.00 26.52 4.88
C SER A 23 37.11 26.00 3.75
N LYS A 24 37.43 26.50 2.54
CA LYS A 24 37.52 25.85 1.22
C LYS A 24 36.50 24.76 0.82
N LYS A 25 35.60 25.18 -0.09
CA LYS A 25 35.35 24.69 -1.47
C LYS A 25 35.74 23.23 -1.83
N THR A 26 34.72 22.46 -2.21
CA THR A 26 34.72 21.60 -3.41
C THR A 26 33.31 21.65 -4.02
N ASP A 27 33.23 21.97 -5.32
CA ASP A 27 32.03 21.82 -6.13
C ASP A 27 31.81 20.32 -6.37
N ASP A 28 30.63 19.78 -6.06
CA ASP A 28 30.19 18.51 -6.66
C ASP A 28 28.67 18.53 -6.90
N THR A 29 28.35 18.29 -8.16
CA THR A 29 27.05 18.00 -8.77
C THR A 29 26.23 17.05 -7.90
N ASN A 30 25.04 17.46 -7.44
CA ASN A 30 24.13 16.53 -6.78
C ASN A 30 22.83 16.40 -7.58
N THR A 31 22.73 15.27 -8.27
CA THR A 31 21.48 14.67 -8.74
C THR A 31 20.55 14.49 -7.53
N THR A 32 19.35 15.06 -7.58
CA THR A 32 18.30 14.81 -6.60
C THR A 32 17.84 13.35 -6.67
N GLN A 33 18.52 12.51 -5.92
CA GLN A 33 18.01 11.26 -5.39
C GLN A 33 17.17 11.64 -4.17
N ALA A 34 15.85 11.64 -4.30
CA ALA A 34 14.94 11.76 -3.17
C ALA A 34 14.95 10.43 -2.40
N GLY A 35 16.01 10.24 -1.62
CA GLY A 35 16.11 9.20 -0.60
C GLY A 35 15.18 9.52 0.55
N LEU A 36 14.66 8.44 1.14
CA LEU A 36 13.96 8.43 2.42
C LEU A 36 14.74 9.28 3.44
N ALA A 37 14.12 10.33 3.93
CA ALA A 37 14.55 11.04 5.13
C ALA A 37 13.32 11.33 5.99
N ASP A 38 13.27 10.62 7.11
CA ASP A 38 12.67 10.98 8.39
C ASP A 38 11.20 11.43 8.39
N ASN A 39 10.30 10.45 8.42
CA ASN A 39 9.14 10.54 9.31
C ASN A 39 9.18 9.37 10.30
N ALA A 40 9.82 9.59 11.44
CA ALA A 40 9.80 8.67 12.55
C ALA A 40 8.45 8.77 13.28
N ASP A 41 7.40 8.17 12.70
CA ASP A 41 6.22 7.81 13.48
C ASP A 41 6.62 6.60 14.33
N ASN A 42 7.07 6.87 15.56
CA ASN A 42 7.47 5.86 16.53
C ASN A 42 6.22 5.12 17.05
N TYR A 43 5.86 4.02 16.39
CA TYR A 43 4.88 3.08 16.93
C TYR A 43 5.57 2.20 17.98
N ASN A 44 5.33 2.51 19.26
CA ASN A 44 5.76 1.68 20.38
C ASN A 44 4.91 0.39 20.39
N LEU A 45 5.48 -0.73 19.97
CA LEU A 45 4.88 -2.06 20.06
C LEU A 45 5.39 -2.77 21.32
N ASP A 46 5.08 -2.20 22.49
CA ASP A 46 5.22 -2.93 23.76
C ASP A 46 3.82 -3.14 24.33
N GLY A 47 3.26 -4.32 24.05
CA GLY A 47 2.04 -4.83 24.66
C GLY A 47 2.38 -6.14 25.36
N GLU A 48 2.26 -6.11 26.69
CA GLU A 48 2.58 -7.18 27.65
C GLU A 48 1.93 -8.53 27.33
N ASP A 49 2.65 -9.59 27.67
CA ASP A 49 2.19 -10.98 27.63
C ASP A 49 0.97 -11.18 28.54
N GLY A 50 -0.23 -11.15 27.95
CA GLY A 50 -1.48 -11.56 28.58
C GLY A 50 -1.89 -12.93 28.06
N GLU A 51 -1.77 -13.96 28.89
CA GLU A 51 -2.46 -15.23 28.67
C GLU A 51 -3.97 -15.00 28.75
N GLU A 52 -4.71 -15.22 27.66
CA GLU A 52 -6.16 -15.35 27.70
C GLU A 52 -6.58 -16.66 27.03
N SER A 53 -6.96 -17.61 27.88
CA SER A 53 -7.74 -18.79 27.53
C SER A 53 -9.22 -18.41 27.52
N GLY A 54 -9.98 -18.91 26.54
CA GLY A 54 -11.43 -18.91 26.61
C GLY A 54 -12.08 -18.64 25.28
N ASP A 55 -12.49 -19.72 24.61
CA ASP A 55 -13.32 -19.70 23.42
C ASP A 55 -14.59 -18.87 23.66
N ASP A 56 -14.79 -17.84 22.83
CA ASP A 56 -16.11 -17.31 22.51
C ASP A 56 -16.08 -16.88 21.04
N GLU A 57 -16.62 -17.75 20.17
CA GLU A 57 -16.89 -17.46 18.76
C GLU A 57 -17.87 -16.28 18.67
N ALA A 58 -17.33 -15.06 18.58
CA ALA A 58 -18.05 -13.94 18.02
C ALA A 58 -18.34 -14.26 16.55
N ASN A 59 -19.62 -14.48 16.26
CA ASN A 59 -20.15 -14.72 14.92
C ASN A 59 -19.90 -13.50 14.02
N VAL A 60 -18.71 -13.45 13.41
CA VAL A 60 -18.38 -12.54 12.31
C VAL A 60 -19.10 -13.08 11.10
N SER A 61 -20.08 -12.34 10.60
CA SER A 61 -20.77 -12.68 9.36
C SER A 61 -19.74 -12.68 8.23
N GLU A 62 -19.30 -13.87 7.80
CA GLU A 62 -18.47 -14.02 6.61
C GLU A 62 -19.25 -13.45 5.41
N PRO A 63 -18.62 -12.63 4.54
CA PRO A 63 -19.26 -12.23 3.30
C PRO A 63 -19.59 -13.48 2.47
N ASP A 64 -20.74 -13.47 1.80
CA ASP A 64 -21.20 -14.53 0.89
C ASP A 64 -20.12 -14.80 -0.17
N THR A 65 -19.26 -15.79 0.09
CA THR A 65 -18.10 -16.08 -0.76
C THR A 65 -18.34 -17.37 -1.53
N THR A 66 -18.36 -17.25 -2.85
CA THR A 66 -18.33 -18.41 -3.73
C THR A 66 -16.93 -19.03 -3.67
N THR A 67 -16.82 -20.30 -3.28
CA THR A 67 -15.53 -21.00 -3.19
C THR A 67 -14.79 -20.93 -4.53
N THR A 68 -13.63 -20.27 -4.56
CA THR A 68 -12.85 -20.12 -5.80
C THR A 68 -11.92 -21.32 -6.00
N THR A 69 -12.08 -22.01 -7.12
CA THR A 69 -11.20 -23.12 -7.55
C THR A 69 -10.34 -22.69 -8.73
N VAL A 70 -9.04 -22.95 -8.63
CA VAL A 70 -8.05 -22.67 -9.69
C VAL A 70 -7.83 -23.96 -10.50
N PRO A 71 -7.80 -23.91 -11.84
CA PRO A 71 -7.51 -25.08 -12.68
C PRO A 71 -6.15 -25.71 -12.35
N TYR A 72 -6.06 -27.05 -12.32
CA TYR A 72 -4.87 -27.80 -11.94
C TYR A 72 -4.43 -28.75 -13.08
N ASP A 73 -3.14 -28.70 -13.45
CA ASP A 73 -2.59 -29.52 -14.55
C ASP A 73 -1.95 -30.85 -14.12
N GLY A 74 -1.86 -31.12 -12.81
CA GLY A 74 -1.33 -32.39 -12.31
C GLY A 74 0.00 -32.30 -11.58
N SER A 75 0.79 -31.23 -11.80
CA SER A 75 2.22 -31.22 -11.48
C SER A 75 2.67 -30.25 -10.36
N GLU A 76 1.76 -29.50 -9.75
CA GLU A 76 2.10 -28.33 -8.93
C GLU A 76 2.10 -28.67 -7.43
N GLY A 77 3.11 -28.20 -6.69
CA GLY A 77 3.24 -28.44 -5.25
C GLY A 77 2.22 -27.64 -4.43
N THR A 78 1.94 -28.05 -3.19
CA THR A 78 1.06 -27.27 -2.29
C THR A 78 1.86 -26.26 -1.46
N THR A 79 1.29 -25.08 -1.20
CA THR A 79 1.93 -24.11 -0.29
C THR A 79 1.92 -24.59 1.16
N SER A 80 2.96 -24.22 1.92
CA SER A 80 3.02 -24.51 3.37
C SER A 80 1.99 -23.69 4.16
N SER A 81 1.47 -24.27 5.25
CA SER A 81 0.76 -23.53 6.30
C SER A 81 1.70 -22.61 7.07
N ASP A 82 2.96 -23.01 7.20
CA ASP A 82 3.94 -22.36 8.07
C ASP A 82 4.58 -21.18 7.35
N LEU A 83 4.62 -20.04 8.04
CA LEU A 83 5.34 -18.86 7.57
C LEU A 83 6.81 -19.02 7.89
N LYS A 84 7.67 -18.83 6.88
CA LYS A 84 9.10 -18.72 7.11
C LYS A 84 9.41 -17.40 7.79
N GLU A 85 10.12 -17.44 8.91
CA GLU A 85 10.71 -16.25 9.50
C GLU A 85 11.91 -15.84 8.64
N VAL A 86 11.87 -14.61 8.14
CA VAL A 86 12.94 -14.03 7.32
C VAL A 86 13.41 -12.78 8.03
N SER A 87 14.71 -12.68 8.27
CA SER A 87 15.26 -11.48 8.89
C SER A 87 15.11 -10.28 7.95
N ALA A 88 14.82 -9.09 8.48
CA ALA A 88 14.51 -7.91 7.67
C ALA A 88 15.58 -7.55 6.62
N LYS A 89 16.85 -7.88 6.89
CA LYS A 89 17.99 -7.66 5.97
C LYS A 89 17.98 -8.57 4.75
N ASP A 90 17.34 -9.74 4.85
CA ASP A 90 17.28 -10.75 3.80
C ASP A 90 15.90 -10.78 3.12
N ASP A 91 14.95 -9.98 3.62
CA ASP A 91 13.60 -9.84 3.08
C ASP A 91 13.57 -8.85 1.91
N LYS A 92 13.87 -9.36 0.71
CA LYS A 92 13.77 -8.59 -0.53
C LYS A 92 12.45 -8.88 -1.23
N VAL A 93 11.63 -7.84 -1.40
CA VAL A 93 10.38 -7.92 -2.15
C VAL A 93 10.67 -8.21 -3.64
N PRO A 94 10.13 -9.30 -4.21
CA PRO A 94 10.25 -9.60 -5.64
C PRO A 94 9.51 -8.60 -6.53
N ASN A 95 9.96 -8.49 -7.78
CA ASN A 95 9.28 -7.69 -8.81
C ASN A 95 8.15 -8.49 -9.47
N SER A 96 7.13 -7.81 -10.01
CA SER A 96 6.02 -8.46 -10.74
C SER A 96 6.43 -9.32 -11.94
N ASN A 97 7.61 -9.06 -12.52
CA ASN A 97 8.15 -9.82 -13.64
C ASN A 97 8.90 -11.09 -13.23
N ASP A 98 9.29 -11.22 -11.96
CA ASP A 98 9.98 -12.41 -11.45
C ASP A 98 9.14 -13.67 -11.68
N LYS A 99 9.80 -14.81 -11.76
CA LYS A 99 9.17 -16.12 -11.99
C LYS A 99 9.55 -17.06 -10.87
N GLY A 100 8.66 -18.02 -10.61
CA GLY A 100 8.83 -18.97 -9.54
C GLY A 100 8.24 -20.32 -9.89
N ASP A 101 8.30 -21.23 -8.93
CA ASP A 101 7.75 -22.56 -9.10
C ASP A 101 6.23 -22.52 -8.91
N LYS A 102 5.48 -23.15 -9.82
CA LYS A 102 4.03 -23.25 -9.67
C LYS A 102 3.66 -23.98 -8.39
N VAL A 103 2.72 -23.40 -7.64
CA VAL A 103 2.21 -23.95 -6.39
C VAL A 103 0.69 -23.76 -6.27
N ARG A 104 0.08 -24.46 -5.33
CA ARG A 104 -1.36 -24.45 -5.06
C ARG A 104 -1.66 -23.83 -3.71
N PHE A 105 -2.51 -22.81 -3.73
CA PHE A 105 -3.18 -22.31 -2.53
C PHE A 105 -4.44 -23.11 -2.21
N SER A 106 -4.82 -23.06 -0.93
CA SER A 106 -6.12 -23.55 -0.48
C SER A 106 -7.26 -22.78 -1.14
N ALA A 107 -8.47 -23.35 -1.17
CA ALA A 107 -9.64 -22.64 -1.69
C ALA A 107 -9.92 -21.35 -0.90
N LYS A 108 -9.73 -21.38 0.42
CA LYS A 108 -9.86 -20.22 1.30
C LYS A 108 -8.87 -19.11 0.93
N ASP A 109 -7.60 -19.46 0.70
CA ASP A 109 -6.58 -18.49 0.30
C ASP A 109 -6.86 -17.91 -1.10
N ASN A 110 -7.35 -18.73 -2.05
CA ASN A 110 -7.74 -18.25 -3.38
C ASN A 110 -8.92 -17.27 -3.31
N THR A 111 -9.92 -17.54 -2.46
CA THR A 111 -11.03 -16.61 -2.22
C THR A 111 -10.51 -15.29 -1.63
N ARG A 112 -9.67 -15.34 -0.58
CA ARG A 112 -9.07 -14.13 0.01
C ARG A 112 -8.31 -13.28 -1.00
N LEU A 113 -7.45 -13.93 -1.79
CA LEU A 113 -6.68 -13.24 -2.84
C LEU A 113 -7.58 -12.66 -3.92
N LYS A 114 -8.65 -13.37 -4.30
CA LYS A 114 -9.66 -12.86 -5.23
C LYS A 114 -10.33 -11.61 -4.67
N ASP A 115 -10.83 -11.66 -3.43
CA ASP A 115 -11.50 -10.52 -2.79
C ASP A 115 -10.57 -9.30 -2.70
N MET A 116 -9.31 -9.52 -2.30
CA MET A 116 -8.30 -8.46 -2.29
C MET A 116 -8.05 -7.88 -3.69
N LEU A 117 -7.99 -8.71 -4.74
CA LEU A 117 -7.78 -8.25 -6.11
C LEU A 117 -9.04 -7.65 -6.75
N GLU A 118 -10.22 -7.84 -6.15
CA GLU A 118 -11.51 -7.33 -6.58
C GLU A 118 -11.95 -6.04 -5.89
N VAL A 119 -11.09 -5.45 -5.05
CA VAL A 119 -11.31 -4.10 -4.49
C VAL A 119 -11.67 -3.13 -5.63
N PRO A 120 -12.83 -2.46 -5.58
CA PRO A 120 -13.28 -1.54 -6.62
C PRO A 120 -12.17 -0.58 -7.08
N TYR A 121 -12.04 -0.39 -8.40
CA TYR A 121 -11.08 0.53 -9.01
C TYR A 121 -9.59 0.28 -8.70
N LEU A 122 -9.24 -0.84 -8.05
CA LEU A 122 -7.84 -1.24 -7.84
C LEU A 122 -7.04 -1.34 -9.16
N TYR A 123 -7.74 -1.57 -10.27
CA TYR A 123 -7.18 -1.63 -11.62
C TYR A 123 -6.77 -0.27 -12.22
N ASN A 124 -7.09 0.85 -11.57
CA ASN A 124 -6.74 2.17 -12.08
C ASN A 124 -5.23 2.45 -12.06
N ALA A 125 -4.46 1.77 -11.20
CA ALA A 125 -3.03 1.96 -11.13
C ALA A 125 -2.26 0.64 -10.98
N SER A 126 -1.08 0.63 -11.60
CA SER A 126 -0.07 -0.40 -11.43
C SER A 126 1.11 0.17 -10.64
N TYR A 127 1.76 -0.64 -9.80
CA TYR A 127 2.92 -0.23 -9.03
C TYR A 127 3.84 -1.40 -8.71
N GLU A 128 5.14 -1.13 -8.53
CA GLU A 128 6.06 -2.03 -7.84
C GLU A 128 6.26 -1.56 -6.40
N ASN A 129 6.65 -2.46 -5.49
CA ASN A 129 6.87 -2.11 -4.09
C ASN A 129 7.87 -0.95 -3.91
N SER A 130 8.88 -0.85 -4.77
CA SER A 130 9.88 0.22 -4.75
C SER A 130 9.34 1.60 -5.11
N ASP A 131 8.22 1.66 -5.84
CA ASP A 131 7.65 2.90 -6.36
C ASP A 131 6.73 3.57 -5.32
N GLY A 132 6.35 2.82 -4.29
CA GLY A 132 5.31 3.19 -3.34
C GLY A 132 3.91 2.96 -3.90
N VAL A 133 2.93 2.95 -2.99
CA VAL A 133 1.53 2.72 -3.34
C VAL A 133 0.90 4.03 -3.83
N PRO A 134 0.29 4.07 -5.03
CA PRO A 134 -0.44 5.25 -5.49
C PRO A 134 -1.64 5.58 -4.58
N VAL A 135 -1.78 6.86 -4.24
CA VAL A 135 -2.84 7.35 -3.34
C VAL A 135 -4.24 7.02 -3.87
N GLU A 136 -4.44 7.06 -5.19
CA GLU A 136 -5.73 6.74 -5.82
C GLU A 136 -6.21 5.33 -5.44
N ILE A 137 -5.41 4.30 -5.68
CA ILE A 137 -5.80 2.93 -5.34
C ILE A 137 -5.82 2.68 -3.83
N ALA A 138 -4.96 3.37 -3.07
CA ALA A 138 -4.99 3.31 -1.61
C ALA A 138 -6.32 3.87 -1.06
N SER A 139 -6.88 4.92 -1.67
CA SER A 139 -8.16 5.48 -1.27
C SER A 139 -9.31 4.48 -1.45
N HIS A 140 -9.34 3.74 -2.56
CA HIS A 140 -10.34 2.68 -2.76
C HIS A 140 -10.18 1.51 -1.78
N VAL A 141 -8.93 1.09 -1.51
CA VAL A 141 -8.65 0.09 -0.48
C VAL A 141 -9.09 0.57 0.90
N ALA A 142 -8.88 1.84 1.25
CA ALA A 142 -9.35 2.40 2.51
C ALA A 142 -10.87 2.30 2.65
N ILE A 143 -11.62 2.61 1.59
CA ILE A 143 -13.09 2.48 1.59
C ILE A 143 -13.49 1.01 1.77
N TRP A 144 -12.86 0.09 1.03
CA TRP A 144 -13.17 -1.33 1.12
C TRP A 144 -12.88 -1.92 2.50
N MET A 145 -11.71 -1.60 3.07
CA MET A 145 -11.32 -2.03 4.42
C MET A 145 -12.28 -1.47 5.49
N ALA A 146 -12.64 -0.19 5.41
CA ALA A 146 -13.53 0.47 6.36
C ALA A 146 -14.95 -0.11 6.41
N GLN A 147 -15.39 -0.74 5.32
CA GLN A 147 -16.73 -1.31 5.18
C GLN A 147 -16.76 -2.82 5.42
N ARG A 148 -15.60 -3.48 5.39
CA ARG A 148 -15.47 -4.93 5.63
C ARG A 148 -16.00 -5.35 7.00
N ASP A 149 -15.82 -4.50 8.00
CA ASP A 149 -16.22 -4.79 9.38
C ASP A 149 -17.73 -4.51 9.63
N GLY A 150 -18.49 -4.15 8.59
CA GLY A 150 -19.94 -3.95 8.68
C GLY A 150 -20.36 -2.81 9.60
N LEU A 151 -19.45 -1.86 9.88
CA LEU A 151 -19.69 -0.76 10.80
C LEU A 151 -20.63 0.27 10.18
N ASN A 152 -21.69 0.63 10.90
CA ASN A 152 -22.64 1.69 10.53
C ASN A 152 -22.10 3.09 10.90
N THR A 153 -20.85 3.38 10.55
CA THR A 153 -20.24 4.72 10.72
C THR A 153 -19.77 5.24 9.37
N THR A 154 -19.72 6.57 9.26
CA THR A 154 -19.13 7.26 8.11
C THR A 154 -17.86 8.01 8.48
N THR A 155 -17.46 7.99 9.74
CA THR A 155 -16.28 8.69 10.26
C THR A 155 -15.36 7.69 10.95
N TYR A 156 -14.10 7.70 10.54
CA TYR A 156 -13.08 6.74 10.95
C TYR A 156 -11.85 7.48 11.46
N ALA A 157 -11.26 7.03 12.56
CA ALA A 157 -9.99 7.59 13.05
C ALA A 157 -8.89 7.40 12.00
N SER A 158 -8.06 8.43 11.76
CA SER A 158 -7.03 8.36 10.72
C SER A 158 -6.04 7.20 10.93
N GLY A 159 -5.68 6.93 12.20
CA GLY A 159 -4.77 5.85 12.57
C GLY A 159 -5.30 4.46 12.19
N THR A 160 -6.61 4.23 12.32
CA THR A 160 -7.24 2.96 11.90
C THR A 160 -7.13 2.78 10.40
N VAL A 161 -7.48 3.80 9.61
CA VAL A 161 -7.42 3.74 8.15
C VAL A 161 -5.99 3.53 7.66
N VAL A 162 -5.01 4.27 8.20
CA VAL A 162 -3.61 4.13 7.82
C VAL A 162 -3.05 2.76 8.20
N LEU A 163 -3.43 2.22 9.37
CA LEU A 163 -3.03 0.88 9.80
C LEU A 163 -3.62 -0.20 8.87
N ASP A 164 -4.88 -0.08 8.47
CA ASP A 164 -5.52 -1.04 7.56
C ASP A 164 -4.89 -1.01 6.16
N LEU A 165 -4.51 0.16 5.68
CA LEU A 165 -3.70 0.27 4.45
C LEU A 165 -2.33 -0.40 4.62
N PHE A 166 -1.65 -0.18 5.75
CA PHE A 166 -0.39 -0.86 6.04
C PHE A 166 -0.55 -2.38 6.04
N LYS A 167 -1.63 -2.92 6.62
CA LYS A 167 -1.92 -4.36 6.61
C LYS A 167 -2.18 -4.88 5.19
N TYR A 168 -3.00 -4.17 4.41
CA TYR A 168 -3.37 -4.59 3.06
C TYR A 168 -2.17 -4.57 2.10
N PHE A 169 -1.34 -3.53 2.15
CA PHE A 169 -0.17 -3.39 1.26
C PHE A 169 1.13 -3.96 1.85
N GLY A 170 1.16 -4.23 3.15
CA GLY A 170 2.36 -4.65 3.86
C GLY A 170 3.48 -3.60 3.78
N GLN A 171 3.13 -2.33 3.61
CA GLN A 171 4.02 -1.16 3.58
C GLN A 171 3.21 0.12 3.86
N THR A 172 3.88 1.18 4.29
CA THR A 172 3.25 2.48 4.52
C THR A 172 2.89 3.15 3.20
N VAL A 173 1.65 3.62 3.08
CA VAL A 173 1.26 4.54 2.00
C VAL A 173 1.73 5.94 2.36
N VAL A 174 2.88 6.33 1.81
CA VAL A 174 3.58 7.57 2.15
C VAL A 174 2.68 8.79 1.90
N ASN A 175 2.60 9.68 2.90
CA ASN A 175 1.83 10.92 2.86
C ASN A 175 0.32 10.75 2.54
N PHE A 176 -0.26 9.58 2.81
CA PHE A 176 -1.67 9.32 2.49
C PHE A 176 -2.61 10.39 3.04
N LYS A 177 -2.49 10.75 4.33
CA LYS A 177 -3.34 11.78 4.96
C LYS A 177 -3.27 13.12 4.22
N THR A 178 -2.06 13.61 3.98
CA THR A 178 -1.82 14.90 3.31
C THR A 178 -2.29 14.89 1.87
N ASN A 179 -2.17 13.77 1.16
CA ASN A 179 -2.39 13.69 -0.28
C ASN A 179 -3.77 13.13 -0.67
N CYS A 180 -4.51 12.51 0.24
CA CYS A 180 -5.77 11.81 -0.06
C CYS A 180 -6.79 12.76 -0.71
N ASN A 181 -7.03 13.93 -0.14
CA ASN A 181 -8.05 14.84 -0.66
C ASN A 181 -7.82 15.27 -2.11
N ASP A 182 -6.55 15.40 -2.51
CA ASP A 182 -6.17 15.89 -3.84
C ASP A 182 -5.96 14.74 -4.84
N ASN A 183 -5.62 13.53 -4.38
CA ASN A 183 -5.15 12.43 -5.24
C ASN A 183 -5.99 11.14 -5.13
N LYS A 184 -7.16 11.19 -4.49
CA LYS A 184 -8.06 10.04 -4.33
C LYS A 184 -8.79 9.59 -5.62
N GLY A 185 -8.56 10.24 -6.75
CA GLY A 185 -9.33 9.97 -7.97
C GLY A 185 -10.83 10.19 -7.76
N ASN A 186 -11.63 9.18 -8.09
CA ASN A 186 -13.09 9.17 -7.90
C ASN A 186 -13.54 8.57 -6.56
N ALA A 187 -12.61 8.17 -5.67
CA ALA A 187 -12.95 7.55 -4.40
C ALA A 187 -13.69 8.52 -3.46
N ASP A 188 -14.78 8.04 -2.86
CA ASP A 188 -15.60 8.80 -1.92
C ASP A 188 -15.03 8.73 -0.50
N ILE A 189 -13.84 9.30 -0.31
CA ILE A 189 -13.14 9.38 0.98
C ILE A 189 -12.58 10.79 1.17
N THR A 190 -12.67 11.35 2.37
CA THR A 190 -12.12 12.70 2.65
C THR A 190 -11.38 12.71 3.98
N TYR A 191 -10.14 13.18 3.99
CA TYR A 191 -9.38 13.43 5.21
C TYR A 191 -9.77 14.78 5.83
N ASN A 192 -10.14 14.73 7.11
CA ASN A 192 -10.51 15.88 7.92
C ASN A 192 -9.35 16.20 8.88
N THR A 193 -8.59 17.25 8.57
CA THR A 193 -7.43 17.68 9.37
C THR A 193 -7.81 18.19 10.76
N ALA A 194 -9.01 18.74 10.92
CA ALA A 194 -9.45 19.38 12.18
C ALA A 194 -9.64 18.39 13.34
N ASN A 195 -10.05 17.15 13.04
CA ASN A 195 -10.33 16.11 14.03
C ASN A 195 -9.54 14.82 13.79
N ASP A 196 -8.62 14.85 12.83
CA ASP A 196 -7.79 13.72 12.43
C ASP A 196 -8.59 12.45 12.07
N THR A 197 -9.61 12.62 11.22
CA THR A 197 -10.49 11.52 10.78
C THR A 197 -10.56 11.42 9.26
N PHE A 198 -11.03 10.28 8.76
CA PHE A 198 -11.56 10.16 7.40
C PHE A 198 -13.08 10.08 7.43
N THR A 199 -13.72 10.76 6.48
CA THR A 199 -15.13 10.55 6.15
C THR A 199 -15.24 9.63 4.95
N ILE A 200 -15.94 8.50 5.12
CA ILE A 200 -16.25 7.51 4.08
C ILE A 200 -17.77 7.30 4.16
N PRO A 201 -18.58 7.89 3.26
CA PRO A 201 -20.02 7.93 3.42
C PRO A 201 -20.70 6.60 3.05
N LYS A 202 -20.07 5.76 2.23
CA LYS A 202 -20.63 4.47 1.78
C LYS A 202 -19.56 3.56 1.19
N ALA A 203 -19.88 2.27 1.10
CA ALA A 203 -19.14 1.30 0.31
C ALA A 203 -19.22 1.57 -1.20
N GLU A 204 -18.17 1.15 -1.91
CA GLU A 204 -18.15 1.15 -3.36
C GLU A 204 -18.77 -0.13 -3.91
N ALA A 205 -19.52 0.01 -5.01
CA ALA A 205 -20.08 -1.13 -5.69
C ALA A 205 -18.98 -1.92 -6.39
N HIS A 206 -19.15 -3.24 -6.44
CA HIS A 206 -18.30 -4.17 -7.18
C HIS A 206 -18.08 -3.71 -8.64
N GLN A 207 -16.83 -3.68 -9.11
CA GLN A 207 -16.49 -3.14 -10.44
C GLN A 207 -15.99 -4.19 -11.43
N HIS A 208 -15.25 -5.19 -10.97
CA HIS A 208 -14.58 -6.14 -11.85
C HIS A 208 -14.44 -7.50 -11.19
N THR A 209 -14.32 -8.53 -12.01
CA THR A 209 -14.12 -9.90 -11.55
C THR A 209 -12.75 -10.40 -11.96
N VAL A 210 -12.07 -11.04 -11.02
CA VAL A 210 -10.78 -11.68 -11.15
C VAL A 210 -10.97 -13.20 -11.06
N LYS A 211 -10.29 -13.92 -11.95
CA LYS A 211 -10.16 -15.38 -11.90
C LYS A 211 -8.69 -15.74 -11.88
N ILE A 212 -8.22 -16.23 -10.74
CA ILE A 212 -6.84 -16.69 -10.57
C ILE A 212 -6.59 -17.87 -11.52
N THR A 213 -5.50 -17.77 -12.28
CA THR A 213 -5.09 -18.77 -13.28
C THR A 213 -3.79 -19.46 -12.92
N THR A 214 -2.90 -18.78 -12.19
CA THR A 214 -1.60 -19.34 -11.80
C THR A 214 -1.11 -18.69 -10.52
N THR A 215 -0.51 -19.50 -9.65
CA THR A 215 0.21 -19.08 -8.46
C THR A 215 1.62 -19.66 -8.52
N GLU A 216 2.62 -18.82 -8.35
CA GLU A 216 4.04 -19.21 -8.33
C GLU A 216 4.68 -18.79 -7.01
N SER A 217 5.44 -19.68 -6.37
CA SER A 217 6.24 -19.36 -5.19
C SER A 217 7.52 -18.64 -5.62
N LEU A 218 7.74 -17.43 -5.09
CA LEU A 218 8.96 -16.65 -5.30
C LEU A 218 9.96 -16.80 -4.13
N GLY A 219 9.64 -17.64 -3.14
CA GLY A 219 10.42 -17.78 -1.90
C GLY A 219 10.04 -16.74 -0.85
N ASN A 220 10.50 -16.93 0.40
CA ASN A 220 10.28 -15.98 1.51
C ASN A 220 8.81 -15.57 1.73
N ASN A 221 7.88 -16.52 1.57
CA ASN A 221 6.43 -16.31 1.63
C ASN A 221 5.87 -15.35 0.57
N TYR A 222 6.65 -14.99 -0.46
CA TYR A 222 6.18 -14.25 -1.62
C TYR A 222 5.66 -15.18 -2.69
N TYR A 223 4.59 -14.72 -3.34
CA TYR A 223 3.94 -15.43 -4.42
C TYR A 223 3.58 -14.47 -5.54
N ARG A 224 3.74 -14.94 -6.77
CA ARG A 224 3.24 -14.28 -7.97
C ARG A 224 1.88 -14.86 -8.32
N ILE A 225 0.87 -14.01 -8.37
CA ILE A 225 -0.50 -14.37 -8.75
C ILE A 225 -0.75 -13.83 -10.16
N THR A 226 -1.15 -14.70 -11.08
CA THR A 226 -1.63 -14.29 -12.41
C THR A 226 -3.10 -14.61 -12.53
N ALA A 227 -3.91 -13.63 -12.94
CA ALA A 227 -5.34 -13.78 -13.06
C ALA A 227 -5.89 -13.06 -14.29
N THR A 228 -7.02 -13.55 -14.81
CA THR A 228 -7.80 -12.86 -15.84
C THR A 228 -8.81 -11.92 -15.18
N VAL A 229 -9.10 -10.80 -15.85
CA VAL A 229 -9.96 -9.72 -15.36
C VAL A 229 -11.12 -9.52 -16.34
N SER A 230 -12.32 -9.30 -15.82
CA SER A 230 -13.50 -8.88 -16.57
C SER A 230 -14.20 -7.71 -15.86
N GLY A 231 -14.90 -6.85 -16.61
CA GLY A 231 -15.62 -5.69 -16.04
C GLY A 231 -14.79 -4.40 -15.90
N ALA A 232 -13.47 -4.46 -16.10
CA ALA A 232 -12.55 -3.33 -15.99
C ALA A 232 -12.17 -2.69 -17.35
N GLY A 233 -13.16 -2.45 -18.22
CA GLY A 233 -12.93 -1.86 -19.55
C GLY A 233 -12.04 -2.73 -20.44
N SER A 234 -10.89 -2.21 -20.88
CA SER A 234 -9.92 -2.94 -21.71
C SER A 234 -8.96 -3.83 -20.91
N ILE A 235 -8.94 -3.72 -19.59
CA ILE A 235 -8.04 -4.49 -18.72
C ILE A 235 -8.56 -5.92 -18.64
N SER A 236 -7.69 -6.87 -18.98
CA SER A 236 -8.04 -8.29 -19.11
C SER A 236 -7.20 -9.21 -18.25
N LYS A 237 -6.13 -8.69 -17.65
CA LYS A 237 -5.17 -9.46 -16.85
C LYS A 237 -4.61 -8.63 -15.71
N VAL A 238 -4.35 -9.30 -14.59
CA VAL A 238 -3.55 -8.79 -13.49
C VAL A 238 -2.44 -9.76 -13.14
N VAL A 239 -1.27 -9.19 -12.84
CA VAL A 239 -0.18 -9.87 -12.16
C VAL A 239 0.07 -9.17 -10.84
N ALA A 240 -0.04 -9.91 -9.74
CA ALA A 240 0.22 -9.39 -8.40
C ALA A 240 1.40 -10.11 -7.76
N VAL A 241 2.22 -9.39 -7.00
CA VAL A 241 3.12 -9.99 -6.01
C VAL A 241 2.45 -9.85 -4.65
N VAL A 242 2.30 -10.96 -3.95
CA VAL A 242 1.68 -11.00 -2.63
C VAL A 242 2.62 -11.65 -1.63
N GLN A 243 2.57 -11.21 -0.38
CA GLN A 243 3.28 -11.85 0.73
C GLN A 243 2.27 -12.49 1.67
N LYS A 244 2.38 -13.80 1.90
CA LYS A 244 1.59 -14.46 2.96
C LYS A 244 2.15 -14.04 4.32
N ASN A 245 1.30 -13.51 5.20
CA ASN A 245 1.72 -12.94 6.47
C ASN A 245 0.58 -12.95 7.51
N ARG A 246 0.82 -12.38 8.71
CA ARG A 246 -0.15 -12.27 9.81
C ARG A 246 -0.52 -10.83 10.17
N LEU A 247 -0.27 -9.86 9.28
CA LEU A 247 -0.58 -8.44 9.54
C LEU A 247 -2.09 -8.23 9.72
N ASP A 248 -2.89 -8.97 8.97
CA ASP A 248 -4.33 -9.07 9.13
C ASP A 248 -4.72 -10.56 9.12
N SER A 249 -5.33 -11.04 10.20
CA SER A 249 -5.70 -12.45 10.37
C SER A 249 -6.84 -12.88 9.45
N SER A 250 -7.68 -11.94 9.01
CA SER A 250 -8.79 -12.21 8.08
C SER A 250 -8.28 -12.35 6.65
N LEU A 251 -7.36 -11.47 6.22
CA LEU A 251 -6.76 -11.50 4.88
C LEU A 251 -5.68 -12.57 4.75
N GLY A 252 -4.74 -12.62 5.70
CA GLY A 252 -3.58 -13.53 5.66
C GLY A 252 -2.54 -13.20 4.58
N PHE A 253 -2.71 -12.09 3.85
CA PHE A 253 -1.85 -11.66 2.76
C PHE A 253 -1.71 -10.13 2.75
N SER A 254 -0.63 -9.66 2.13
CA SER A 254 -0.49 -8.27 1.70
C SER A 254 -0.11 -8.20 0.21
N ILE A 255 -0.60 -7.18 -0.49
CA ILE A 255 -0.27 -6.91 -1.89
C ILE A 255 0.97 -6.03 -1.95
N LYS A 256 2.03 -6.50 -2.62
CA LYS A 256 3.32 -5.82 -2.73
C LYS A 256 3.54 -5.14 -4.07
N ALA A 257 2.91 -5.66 -5.12
CA ALA A 257 2.98 -5.09 -6.46
C ALA A 257 1.73 -5.48 -7.27
N LEU A 258 1.34 -4.63 -8.22
CA LEU A 258 0.24 -4.86 -9.16
C LEU A 258 0.64 -4.41 -10.56
N LYS A 259 0.37 -5.25 -11.56
CA LYS A 259 0.43 -4.90 -12.99
C LYS A 259 -0.85 -5.30 -13.69
N TRP A 260 -1.57 -4.31 -14.18
CA TRP A 260 -2.80 -4.46 -14.95
C TRP A 260 -2.52 -4.30 -16.45
N SER A 261 -3.13 -5.14 -17.29
CA SER A 261 -2.95 -5.12 -18.77
C SER A 261 -4.15 -5.69 -19.51
#